data_AF-A0ABD1P859-F1
#
_entry.id   AF-A0ABD1P859-F1
#
_cell.length_a   1.000
_cell.length_b   1.000
_cell.length_c   1.000
_cell.angle_alpha   90.00
_cell.angle_beta   90.00
_cell.angle_gamma   90.00
#
_symmetry.space_group_name_H-M   'P 1'
#
loop_
_entity.id
_entity.type
_entity.pdbx_description
1 polymer ?
#
loop_
_entity_poly.entity_id
_entity_poly.type
_entity_poly.pdbx_seq_one_letter_code
_entity_poly.pdbx_strand_id
1 'polypeptide(L)'
;MEKHYIILMVCSIFVIPQCSNGIAQDPKSVKKWFKDLHHAKEKLTEFHFYLHDIVSSKNPTNIRVAMANATAQSSTYFGLIGVMDDVLTEGPEPDSKFVGRAP
;
A
#
# COMPACT_ATOMS: atom_id res chain seq x y z
N MET A 1 9.82 42.93 -9.44
CA MET A 1 10.27 41.63 -8.91
C MET A 1 9.13 40.86 -8.25
N GLU A 2 8.40 41.44 -7.30
CA GLU A 2 7.19 40.89 -6.64
C GLU A 2 6.16 40.23 -7.58
N LYS A 3 5.75 40.92 -8.66
CA LYS A 3 4.75 40.39 -9.60
C LYS A 3 5.21 39.14 -10.37
N HIS A 4 6.52 38.99 -10.59
CA HIS A 4 7.07 37.80 -11.24
C HIS A 4 7.09 36.60 -10.29
N TYR A 5 7.31 36.82 -8.98
CA TYR A 5 7.19 35.75 -7.97
C TYR A 5 5.75 35.27 -7.81
N ILE A 6 4.77 36.19 -7.87
CA ILE A 6 3.35 35.83 -7.84
C ILE A 6 2.96 35.04 -9.09
N ILE A 7 3.39 35.46 -10.28
CA ILE A 7 3.14 34.72 -11.53
C ILE A 7 3.82 33.34 -11.49
N LEU A 8 5.05 33.24 -11.00
CA LEU A 8 5.75 31.96 -10.83
C LEU A 8 5.07 31.04 -9.79
N MET A 9 4.56 31.59 -8.68
CA MET A 9 3.79 30.83 -7.69
C MET A 9 2.44 30.36 -8.23
N VAL A 10 1.75 31.16 -9.04
CA VAL A 10 0.49 30.76 -9.66
C VAL A 10 0.74 29.69 -10.74
N CYS A 11 1.81 29.79 -11.52
CA CYS A 11 2.17 28.77 -12.51
C CYS A 11 2.57 27.43 -11.87
N SER A 12 3.17 27.40 -10.67
CA SER A 12 3.53 26.15 -10.00
C SER A 12 2.35 25.44 -9.34
N ILE A 13 1.24 26.14 -9.04
CA ILE A 13 0.02 25.55 -8.47
C ILE A 13 -0.84 24.83 -9.53
N PHE A 14 -0.70 25.17 -10.82
CA PHE A 14 -1.51 24.61 -11.91
C PHE A 14 -0.84 23.50 -12.75
N VAL A 15 0.38 23.06 -12.41
CA VAL A 15 1.10 21.99 -13.13
C VAL A 15 1.43 20.81 -12.20
N ILE A 16 0.43 20.37 -11.44
CA ILE A 16 0.29 18.93 -11.23
C ILE A 16 -0.83 18.54 -12.19
N PRO A 17 -0.55 17.99 -13.38
CA PRO A 17 -1.54 17.13 -13.97
C PRO A 17 -1.73 16.04 -12.92
N GLN A 18 -2.91 16.02 -12.30
CA GLN A 18 -3.38 14.81 -11.66
C GLN A 18 -3.43 13.76 -12.77
N CYS A 19 -2.29 13.13 -13.06
CA CYS A 19 -2.23 11.78 -13.58
C CYS A 19 -2.69 10.85 -12.46
N SER A 20 -3.86 11.11 -11.88
CA SER A 20 -4.75 10.04 -11.50
C SER A 20 -5.30 9.47 -12.81
N ASN A 21 -4.43 8.82 -13.58
CA ASN A 21 -4.84 7.53 -14.11
C ASN A 21 -4.96 6.66 -12.85
N GLY A 22 -6.04 6.88 -12.10
CA GLY A 22 -6.47 5.92 -11.12
C GLY A 22 -6.70 4.68 -11.94
N ILE A 23 -5.75 3.75 -11.89
CA ILE A 23 -6.05 2.37 -12.19
C ILE A 23 -7.27 2.12 -11.33
N ALA A 24 -8.43 1.93 -11.94
CA ALA A 24 -9.66 1.79 -11.20
C ALA A 24 -9.47 0.57 -10.28
N GLN A 25 -9.20 0.84 -9.00
CA GLN A 25 -8.92 -0.19 -8.00
C GLN A 25 -10.21 -0.88 -7.55
N ASP A 26 -11.37 -0.41 -8.01
CA ASP A 26 -12.62 -1.05 -7.66
C ASP A 26 -12.67 -2.47 -8.28
N PRO A 27 -13.17 -3.46 -7.52
CA PRO A 27 -13.17 -4.86 -7.97
C PRO A 27 -13.85 -5.08 -9.34
N LYS A 28 -14.84 -4.26 -9.70
CA LYS A 28 -15.58 -4.43 -10.96
C LYS A 28 -14.74 -3.97 -12.15
N SER A 29 -14.02 -2.86 -12.01
CA SER A 29 -13.14 -2.36 -13.07
C SER A 29 -11.92 -3.23 -13.28
N VAL A 30 -11.30 -3.73 -12.20
CA VAL A 30 -10.21 -4.71 -12.30
C VAL A 30 -10.68 -5.96 -13.04
N LYS A 31 -11.84 -6.49 -12.67
CA LYS A 31 -12.46 -7.65 -13.32
C LYS A 31 -12.78 -7.40 -14.80
N LYS A 32 -13.22 -6.20 -15.15
CA LYS A 32 -13.49 -5.80 -16.54
C LYS A 32 -12.20 -5.76 -17.35
N TRP A 33 -11.17 -5.07 -16.86
CA TRP A 33 -9.88 -4.97 -17.55
C TRP A 33 -9.23 -6.35 -17.80
N PHE A 34 -9.26 -7.24 -16.80
CA PHE A 34 -8.73 -8.60 -16.97
C PHE A 34 -9.46 -9.41 -18.05
N LYS A 35 -10.78 -9.22 -18.19
CA LYS A 35 -11.59 -9.89 -19.23
C LYS A 35 -11.24 -9.43 -20.65
N ASP A 36 -10.69 -8.22 -20.79
CA ASP A 36 -10.36 -7.62 -22.09
C ASP A 36 -8.96 -8.04 -22.61
N LEU A 37 -8.23 -8.93 -21.90
CA LEU A 37 -6.90 -9.42 -22.31
C LEU A 37 -7.00 -10.53 -23.38
N HIS A 38 -6.81 -10.17 -24.65
CA HIS A 38 -7.06 -11.01 -25.83
C HIS A 38 -6.10 -12.19 -26.10
N HIS A 39 -4.98 -12.34 -25.37
CA HIS A 39 -3.89 -13.26 -25.75
C HIS A 39 -3.50 -14.33 -24.72
N ALA A 40 -4.19 -14.44 -23.58
CA ALA A 40 -3.93 -15.47 -22.58
C ALA A 40 -5.14 -16.40 -22.44
N LYS A 41 -4.92 -17.72 -22.28
CA LYS A 41 -5.97 -18.61 -21.76
C LYS A 41 -6.30 -18.16 -20.34
N GLU A 42 -7.51 -17.66 -20.14
CA GLU A 42 -7.98 -17.11 -18.87
C GLU A 42 -7.68 -18.08 -17.71
N LYS A 43 -6.82 -17.63 -16.78
CA LYS A 43 -6.66 -18.23 -15.46
C LYS A 43 -6.69 -17.08 -14.45
N LEU A 44 -7.89 -16.63 -14.12
CA LEU A 44 -8.12 -15.64 -13.07
C LEU A 44 -8.26 -16.36 -11.73
N THR A 45 -7.52 -15.91 -10.71
CA THR A 45 -7.70 -16.35 -9.32
C THR A 45 -7.87 -15.10 -8.46
N GLU A 46 -9.02 -14.98 -7.82
CA GLU A 46 -9.30 -13.90 -6.86
C GLU A 46 -8.89 -14.41 -5.47
N PHE A 47 -7.92 -13.75 -4.84
CA PHE A 47 -7.51 -14.06 -3.46
C PHE A 47 -8.17 -13.06 -2.50
N HIS A 48 -8.71 -13.58 -1.41
CA HIS A 48 -9.16 -12.79 -0.27
C HIS A 48 -8.62 -13.44 0.99
N PHE A 49 -7.81 -12.70 1.73
CA PHE A 49 -7.19 -13.13 2.97
C PHE A 49 -6.90 -11.89 3.82
N TYR A 50 -6.62 -12.13 5.10
CA TYR A 50 -6.30 -11.10 6.08
C TYR A 50 -4.85 -11.22 6.49
N LEU A 51 -4.11 -10.11 6.46
CA LEU A 51 -2.73 -10.02 6.91
C LEU A 51 -2.72 -9.49 8.35
N HIS A 52 -1.97 -10.17 9.22
CA HIS A 52 -1.85 -9.83 10.64
C HIS A 52 -0.47 -9.25 10.95
N ASP A 53 -0.34 -7.92 10.92
CA ASP A 53 0.89 -7.20 11.30
C ASP A 53 0.96 -7.06 12.83
N ILE A 54 1.69 -7.97 13.48
CA ILE A 54 1.80 -8.05 14.94
C ILE A 54 3.10 -7.39 15.38
N VAL A 55 3.01 -6.07 15.65
CA VAL A 55 4.13 -5.26 16.15
C VAL A 55 4.31 -5.27 17.67
N SER A 56 3.26 -5.63 18.43
CA SER A 56 3.22 -5.57 19.89
C SER A 56 2.60 -6.85 20.50
N SER A 57 3.42 -7.89 20.63
CA SER A 57 3.07 -9.17 21.24
C SER A 57 4.29 -9.78 21.93
N LYS A 58 4.08 -10.83 22.74
CA LYS A 58 5.18 -11.68 23.23
C LYS A 58 5.95 -12.33 22.08
N ASN A 59 5.26 -12.64 20.99
CA ASN A 59 5.83 -13.18 19.75
C ASN A 59 5.41 -12.25 18.59
N PRO A 60 6.15 -11.15 18.35
CA PRO A 60 5.85 -10.26 17.23
C PRO A 60 6.18 -10.93 15.89
N THR A 61 5.44 -10.58 14.85
CA THR A 61 5.69 -10.99 13.46
C THR A 61 6.40 -9.90 12.65
N ASN A 62 6.39 -8.65 13.14
CA ASN A 62 7.10 -7.53 12.57
C ASN A 62 8.07 -6.93 13.58
N ILE A 63 9.36 -6.88 13.24
CA ILE A 63 10.44 -6.43 14.10
C ILE A 63 11.13 -5.22 13.47
N ARG A 64 11.21 -4.13 14.23
CA ARG A 64 11.99 -2.94 13.85
C ARG A 64 13.49 -3.27 13.82
N VAL A 65 14.13 -3.03 12.68
CA VAL A 65 15.58 -3.23 12.48
C VAL A 65 16.37 -1.92 12.36
N ALA A 66 15.72 -0.83 11.95
CA ALA A 66 16.35 0.50 11.94
C ALA A 66 15.32 1.62 12.08
N MET A 67 15.77 2.79 12.52
CA MET A 67 14.99 4.03 12.53
C MET A 67 15.89 5.25 12.44
N ALA A 68 15.40 6.33 11.85
CA ALA A 68 16.06 7.63 11.91
C ALA A 68 15.75 8.35 13.23
N ASN A 69 16.59 9.30 13.62
CA ASN A 69 16.38 10.10 14.85
C ASN A 69 15.05 10.86 14.84
N ALA A 70 14.61 11.28 13.66
CA ALA A 70 13.36 12.02 13.46
C ALA A 70 12.11 11.12 13.26
N THR A 71 12.28 9.78 13.24
CA THR A 71 11.19 8.85 12.91
C THR A 71 10.02 8.96 13.89
N ALA A 72 10.28 9.14 15.19
CA ALA A 72 9.23 9.22 16.20
C ALA A 72 8.40 10.51 16.12
N GLN A 73 8.94 11.56 15.50
CA GLN A 73 8.28 12.85 15.31
C GLN A 73 7.52 12.92 13.97
N SER A 74 7.75 11.95 13.08
CA SER A 74 7.03 11.84 11.82
C SER A 74 5.66 11.20 12.04
N SER A 75 4.59 11.84 11.54
CA SER A 75 3.22 11.30 11.60
C SER A 75 3.04 9.99 10.85
N THR A 76 3.94 9.68 9.91
CA THR A 76 3.94 8.45 9.11
C THR A 76 5.03 7.48 9.52
N TYR A 77 5.80 7.79 10.57
CA TYR A 77 7.01 7.04 10.96
C TYR A 77 8.04 6.94 9.83
N PHE A 78 8.21 8.01 9.05
CA PHE A 78 9.20 8.04 7.97
C PHE A 78 10.60 7.64 8.47
N GLY A 79 11.26 6.75 7.73
CA GLY A 79 12.58 6.21 8.09
C GLY A 79 12.55 5.02 9.05
N LEU A 80 11.37 4.53 9.47
CA LEU A 80 11.23 3.25 10.15
C LEU A 80 11.47 2.09 9.17
N ILE A 81 12.32 1.13 9.54
CA ILE A 81 12.54 -0.10 8.79
C ILE A 81 12.17 -1.29 9.69
N GLY A 82 11.21 -2.09 9.23
CA GLY A 82 10.82 -3.35 9.85
C GLY A 82 11.14 -4.55 8.95
N VAL A 83 11.33 -5.71 9.56
CA VAL A 83 11.34 -7.02 8.90
C VAL A 83 10.09 -7.75 9.38
N MET A 84 9.27 -8.21 8.43
CA MET A 84 8.01 -8.88 8.72
C MET A 84 8.04 -10.34 8.27
N ASP A 85 7.29 -11.16 8.99
CA ASP A 85 6.90 -12.51 8.59
C ASP A 85 5.49 -12.71 9.15
N ASP A 86 4.51 -12.06 8.49
CA ASP A 86 3.14 -11.94 8.95
C ASP A 86 2.29 -13.11 8.50
N VAL A 87 1.34 -13.52 9.35
CA VAL A 87 0.42 -14.61 9.05
C VAL A 87 -0.70 -14.12 8.14
N LEU A 88 -1.07 -14.94 7.14
CA LEU A 88 -2.24 -14.76 6.31
C LEU A 88 -3.33 -15.77 6.69
N THR A 89 -4.56 -15.28 6.90
CA THR A 89 -5.71 -16.13 7.27
C THR A 89 -6.93 -15.90 6.37
N GLU A 90 -7.88 -16.86 6.36
CA GLU A 90 -9.15 -16.74 5.62
C GLU A 90 -10.11 -15.69 6.22
N GLY A 91 -10.11 -15.53 7.54
CA GLY A 91 -10.96 -14.57 8.26
C GLY A 91 -10.14 -13.48 8.99
N PRO A 92 -10.77 -12.39 9.44
CA PRO A 92 -10.09 -11.34 10.20
C PRO A 92 -9.67 -11.79 11.61
N GLU A 93 -10.22 -12.89 12.12
CA GLU A 93 -9.86 -13.43 13.43
C GLU A 93 -8.48 -14.10 13.40
N PRO A 94 -7.59 -13.84 14.38
CA PRO A 94 -6.23 -14.40 14.40
C PRO A 94 -6.16 -15.93 14.48
N ASP A 95 -7.20 -16.59 14.98
CA ASP A 95 -7.33 -18.05 15.09
C ASP A 95 -8.09 -18.66 13.90
N SER A 96 -8.49 -17.86 12.91
CA SER A 96 -9.06 -18.36 11.67
C SER A 96 -8.03 -19.14 10.85
N LYS A 97 -8.50 -19.83 9.81
CA LYS A 97 -7.67 -20.79 9.06
C LYS A 97 -6.45 -20.12 8.43
N PHE A 98 -5.27 -20.62 8.77
CA PHE A 98 -3.99 -20.26 8.14
C PHE A 98 -3.99 -20.61 6.64
N VAL A 99 -3.59 -19.65 5.81
CA VAL A 99 -3.45 -19.82 4.34
C VAL A 99 -2.09 -19.46 3.78
N GLY A 100 -1.23 -18.80 4.56
CA GLY A 100 0.11 -18.44 4.09
C GLY A 100 0.85 -17.47 5.01
N ARG A 101 1.97 -16.95 4.51
CA ARG A 101 2.81 -15.93 5.17
C ARG A 101 3.20 -14.82 4.19
N ALA A 102 3.34 -13.60 4.70
CA ALA A 102 3.87 -12.44 3.98
C ALA A 102 5.25 -12.05 4.56
N PRO A 103 6.34 -12.27 3.81
CA PRO A 103 7.70 -11.87 4.20
C PRO A 103 8.03 -10.42 3.85
#